data_AF-A0A9P6YCD4-F1
#
_entry.id   AF-A0A9P6YCD4-F1
#
_cell.length_a   1.000
_cell.length_b   1.000
_cell.length_c   1.000
_cell.angle_alpha   90.00
_cell.angle_beta   90.00
_cell.angle_gamma   90.00
#
_symmetry.space_group_name_H-M   'P 1'
#
loop_
_entity.id
_entity.type
_entity.pdbx_description
1 polymer ?
#
loop_
_entity_poly.entity_id
_entity_poly.type
_entity_poly.pdbx_seq_one_letter_code
_entity_poly.pdbx_strand_id
1 'polypeptide(L)'
;MKFMEEDDQKSRIFQNYNNWCKYKETKNYWTQREQERQKDQEDQETQERQKDDQNNQSSLVSTSSSTPTSSSSATRRESIESISLDEAKDLILPRLLPCDTASMKDSLDITTSLARFQAHVFNSLTPTSLLTFETHLQHLLAMSNILIVGKNKNHPDLDEFVSSNMKDIRKSLCESVDFCIMQQKFPYDIMSDIINIVNDINCGLLSKLNAVGKILAKINDDMDPVVIRLLLCVKSMIEILPSDSQKKAVLEFQVSTRYLQPLLQTLFDEDDILFKWTNEAPFNDADNDLQDRPDGCIENDDFTIGYLEVKPIDKAKDHKKINRDLYRLGVFSKAATTKYKLKHTFQVMAVGTNLQFHISELKSNVLTMVELDHFRLPLSMDELPQLIPYLHRLYNVVATIYSCCYKQKKLNGICRLAVLWSLG
;
A
#
# COMPACT_ATOMS: atom_id res chain seq x y z
N MET A 1 -38.19 0.99 16.11
CA MET A 1 -38.84 2.26 15.74
C MET A 1 -38.19 3.39 16.53
N LYS A 2 -37.29 4.14 15.90
CA LYS A 2 -36.93 5.55 16.17
C LYS A 2 -35.84 5.96 15.17
N PHE A 3 -36.27 6.29 13.96
CA PHE A 3 -35.52 7.15 13.05
C PHE A 3 -35.96 8.58 13.38
N MET A 4 -35.13 9.38 14.06
CA MET A 4 -35.48 10.78 14.35
C MET A 4 -34.28 11.67 14.75
N GLU A 5 -33.05 11.41 14.30
CA GLU A 5 -31.88 12.25 14.69
C GLU A 5 -31.18 13.01 13.53
N GLU A 6 -31.42 12.68 12.25
CA GLU A 6 -30.68 13.31 11.14
C GLU A 6 -31.21 14.71 10.72
N ASP A 7 -32.51 14.95 10.81
CA ASP A 7 -33.12 16.20 10.32
C ASP A 7 -32.90 17.40 11.25
N ASP A 8 -32.83 17.16 12.56
CA ASP A 8 -32.51 18.20 13.55
C ASP A 8 -31.04 18.61 13.45
N GLN A 9 -30.14 17.67 13.14
CA GLN A 9 -28.72 17.95 12.96
C GLN A 9 -28.45 18.76 11.68
N LYS A 10 -29.14 18.44 10.58
CA LYS A 10 -29.09 19.24 9.34
C LYS A 10 -29.63 20.66 9.55
N SER A 11 -30.75 20.80 10.25
CA SER A 11 -31.35 22.11 10.53
C SER A 11 -30.44 22.99 11.39
N ARG A 12 -29.72 22.39 12.34
CA ARG A 12 -28.76 23.09 13.21
C ARG A 12 -27.52 23.57 12.46
N ILE A 13 -26.99 22.76 11.55
CA ILE A 13 -25.86 23.14 10.67
C ILE A 13 -26.28 24.30 9.74
N PHE A 14 -27.47 24.21 9.16
CA PHE A 14 -27.98 25.25 8.24
C PHE A 14 -28.23 26.59 8.94
N GLN A 15 -28.70 26.57 10.20
CA GLN A 15 -28.82 27.79 11.01
C GLN A 15 -27.45 28.38 11.38
N ASN A 16 -26.47 27.55 11.74
CA ASN A 16 -25.12 28.01 12.06
C ASN A 16 -24.45 28.68 10.84
N TYR A 17 -24.62 28.10 9.65
CA TYR A 17 -24.12 28.68 8.40
C TYR A 17 -24.77 30.03 8.09
N ASN A 18 -26.09 30.13 8.22
CA ASN A 18 -26.81 31.39 7.97
C ASN A 18 -26.48 32.48 9.00
N ASN A 19 -26.17 32.11 10.24
CA ASN A 19 -25.70 33.04 11.25
C ASN A 19 -24.26 33.47 10.98
N TRP A 20 -23.40 32.54 10.52
CA TRP A 20 -22.03 32.84 10.13
C TRP A 20 -21.95 33.86 8.97
N CYS A 21 -22.83 33.74 7.97
CA CYS A 21 -22.91 34.67 6.84
C CYS A 21 -23.32 36.09 7.22
N LYS A 22 -23.86 36.30 8.44
CA LYS A 22 -24.32 37.62 8.91
C LYS A 22 -23.22 38.39 9.66
N TYR A 23 -22.12 37.75 10.04
CA TYR A 23 -21.00 38.45 10.71
C TYR A 23 -20.28 39.42 9.79
N LYS A 24 -19.81 40.51 10.38
CA LYS A 24 -19.16 41.61 9.68
C LYS A 24 -17.81 41.19 9.09
N GLU A 25 -17.07 40.30 9.75
CA GLU A 25 -15.83 39.72 9.21
C GLU A 25 -16.09 38.89 7.96
N THR A 26 -17.18 38.12 7.92
CA THR A 26 -17.55 37.30 6.75
C THR A 26 -17.91 38.16 5.55
N LYS A 27 -18.63 39.26 5.75
CA LYS A 27 -18.92 40.22 4.67
C LYS A 27 -17.65 40.90 4.15
N ASN A 28 -16.70 41.23 5.02
CA ASN A 28 -15.40 41.78 4.62
C ASN A 28 -14.59 40.75 3.81
N TYR A 29 -14.59 39.47 4.23
CA TYR A 29 -13.97 38.37 3.49
C TYR A 29 -14.53 38.23 2.07
N TRP A 30 -15.85 38.26 1.91
CA TRP A 30 -16.47 38.17 0.57
C TRP A 30 -16.25 39.43 -0.28
N THR A 31 -16.20 40.60 0.36
CA THR A 31 -15.92 41.87 -0.34
C THR A 31 -14.48 41.93 -0.84
N GLN A 32 -13.51 41.46 -0.05
CA GLN A 32 -12.10 41.38 -0.45
C GLN A 32 -11.89 40.40 -1.61
N ARG A 33 -12.59 39.25 -1.58
CA ARG A 33 -12.59 38.26 -2.67
C ARG A 33 -13.26 38.76 -3.95
N GLU A 34 -14.27 39.61 -3.86
CA GLU A 34 -14.87 40.25 -5.04
C GLU A 34 -13.92 41.30 -5.65
N GLN A 35 -13.20 42.05 -4.82
CA GLN A 35 -12.18 43.01 -5.26
C GLN A 35 -10.98 42.33 -5.92
N GLU A 36 -10.54 41.18 -5.39
CA GLU A 36 -9.48 40.36 -6.01
C GLU A 36 -9.92 39.82 -7.38
N ARG A 37 -11.17 39.35 -7.51
CA ARG A 37 -11.74 38.92 -8.81
C ARG A 37 -11.87 40.03 -9.84
N GLN A 38 -12.19 41.25 -9.41
CA GLN A 38 -12.26 42.40 -10.32
C GLN A 38 -10.86 42.83 -10.79
N LYS A 39 -9.85 42.73 -9.92
CA LYS A 39 -8.45 42.94 -10.28
C LYS A 39 -7.95 41.94 -11.32
N ASP A 40 -8.26 40.66 -11.13
CA ASP A 40 -7.87 39.60 -12.07
C ASP A 40 -8.55 39.75 -13.45
N GLN A 41 -9.74 40.35 -13.50
CA GLN A 41 -10.44 40.66 -14.76
C GLN A 41 -9.87 41.90 -15.46
N GLU A 42 -9.50 42.95 -14.73
CA GLU A 42 -8.83 44.13 -15.30
C GLU A 42 -7.43 43.79 -15.84
N ASP A 43 -6.69 42.90 -15.16
CA ASP A 43 -5.37 42.42 -15.62
C ASP A 43 -5.47 41.54 -16.87
N GLN A 44 -6.58 40.79 -17.04
CA GLN A 44 -6.86 40.02 -18.26
C GLN A 44 -7.28 40.91 -19.44
N GLU A 45 -8.13 41.93 -19.22
CA GLU A 45 -8.50 42.89 -20.29
C GLU A 45 -7.32 43.74 -20.76
N THR A 46 -6.37 44.04 -19.87
CA THR A 46 -5.16 44.81 -20.21
C THR A 46 -4.17 43.97 -21.03
N GLN A 47 -4.11 42.66 -20.81
CA GLN A 47 -3.32 41.73 -21.63
C GLN A 47 -3.94 41.45 -23.01
N GLU A 48 -5.27 41.50 -23.15
CA GLU A 48 -5.93 41.36 -24.46
C GLU A 48 -5.77 42.63 -25.32
N ARG A 49 -5.85 43.84 -24.75
CA ARG A 49 -5.61 45.09 -25.51
C ARG A 49 -4.18 45.23 -26.04
N GLN A 50 -3.19 44.63 -25.36
CA GLN A 50 -1.80 44.64 -25.85
C GLN A 50 -1.53 43.63 -26.98
N LYS A 51 -2.43 42.65 -27.22
CA LYS A 51 -2.30 41.68 -28.32
C LYS A 51 -2.94 42.15 -29.62
N ASP A 52 -3.95 43.02 -29.58
CA ASP A 52 -4.63 43.53 -30.78
C ASP A 52 -3.84 44.63 -31.54
N ASP A 53 -2.91 45.32 -30.88
CA ASP A 53 -2.09 46.37 -31.53
C ASP A 53 -0.88 45.83 -32.33
N GLN A 54 -0.60 44.52 -32.30
CA GLN A 54 0.52 43.92 -33.05
C GLN A 54 0.13 43.17 -34.33
N ASN A 55 -1.16 43.02 -34.66
CA ASN A 55 -1.61 42.14 -35.76
C ASN A 55 -2.20 42.85 -37.00
N ASN A 56 -2.10 44.17 -37.10
CA ASN A 56 -2.53 44.91 -38.30
C ASN A 56 -1.33 45.33 -39.17
N GLN A 57 -0.69 44.36 -39.82
CA GLN A 57 0.01 44.57 -41.11
C GLN A 57 0.41 43.21 -41.75
N SER A 58 -0.48 42.61 -42.54
CA SER A 58 -0.22 42.22 -43.93
C SER A 58 -1.33 41.33 -44.50
N SER A 59 -1.40 41.32 -45.83
CA SER A 59 -2.56 41.18 -46.69
C SER A 59 -2.79 39.78 -47.29
N LEU A 60 -4.08 39.48 -47.55
CA LEU A 60 -4.68 38.77 -48.70
C LEU A 60 -4.31 37.29 -48.97
N VAL A 61 -5.30 36.38 -48.91
CA VAL A 61 -5.96 35.69 -50.06
C VAL A 61 -6.87 34.52 -49.58
N SER A 62 -8.16 34.66 -49.87
CA SER A 62 -9.23 33.74 -50.31
C SER A 62 -9.37 32.24 -49.92
N THR A 63 -10.60 31.98 -49.40
CA THR A 63 -11.64 30.97 -49.79
C THR A 63 -11.74 29.55 -49.19
N SER A 64 -12.93 29.32 -48.58
CA SER A 64 -13.73 28.07 -48.39
C SER A 64 -13.12 26.91 -47.58
N SER A 65 -13.81 26.17 -46.70
CA SER A 65 -15.22 25.76 -46.63
C SER A 65 -15.62 25.19 -45.25
N SER A 66 -16.92 25.32 -44.90
CA SER A 66 -17.77 24.42 -44.10
C SER A 66 -17.39 24.01 -42.66
N THR A 67 -18.11 24.57 -41.69
CA THR A 67 -18.20 24.08 -40.29
C THR A 67 -19.54 23.35 -40.09
N PRO A 68 -19.57 22.21 -39.39
CA PRO A 68 -20.70 21.84 -38.56
C PRO A 68 -20.33 21.89 -37.08
N THR A 69 -21.24 22.48 -36.33
CA THR A 69 -21.38 22.55 -34.87
C THR A 69 -21.13 21.23 -34.14
N SER A 70 -20.37 21.30 -33.05
CA SER A 70 -20.50 20.37 -31.92
C SER A 70 -20.50 21.16 -30.60
N SER A 71 -21.62 21.04 -29.90
CA SER A 71 -21.91 21.60 -28.58
C SER A 71 -20.87 21.19 -27.53
N SER A 72 -20.15 22.17 -26.96
CA SER A 72 -19.32 21.98 -25.78
C SER A 72 -20.19 22.02 -24.52
N SER A 73 -20.43 20.86 -23.92
CA SER A 73 -20.84 20.77 -22.51
C SER A 73 -19.68 21.24 -21.64
N ALA A 74 -19.82 22.41 -21.03
CA ALA A 74 -18.85 22.97 -20.11
C ALA A 74 -18.80 22.14 -18.82
N THR A 75 -17.81 21.26 -18.71
CA THR A 75 -17.44 20.66 -17.43
C THR A 75 -16.68 21.72 -16.63
N ARG A 76 -17.30 22.21 -15.56
CA ARG A 76 -16.70 23.08 -14.55
C ARG A 76 -15.48 22.34 -13.97
N ARG A 77 -14.26 22.72 -14.39
CA ARG A 77 -13.03 22.25 -13.73
C ARG A 77 -13.02 22.87 -12.34
N GLU A 78 -13.17 22.05 -11.31
CA GLU A 78 -12.72 22.43 -9.97
C GLU A 78 -11.21 22.69 -10.07
N SER A 79 -10.81 23.92 -9.72
CA SER A 79 -9.41 24.30 -9.62
C SER A 79 -8.81 23.52 -8.46
N ILE A 80 -7.99 22.52 -8.76
CA ILE A 80 -7.16 21.85 -7.77
C ILE A 80 -6.18 22.91 -7.25
N GLU A 81 -6.29 23.28 -5.98
CA GLU A 81 -5.28 24.09 -5.29
C GLU A 81 -3.94 23.33 -5.35
N SER A 82 -2.95 23.90 -6.04
CA SER A 82 -1.61 23.31 -6.16
C SER A 82 -0.61 24.12 -5.35
N ILE A 83 0.10 23.48 -4.43
CA ILE A 83 1.19 24.09 -3.65
C ILE A 83 2.41 24.36 -4.55
N SER A 84 3.14 25.44 -4.27
CA SER A 84 4.41 25.73 -4.96
C SER A 84 5.52 24.74 -4.55
N LEU A 85 6.59 24.63 -5.36
CA LEU A 85 7.73 23.77 -5.01
C LEU A 85 8.40 24.23 -3.71
N ASP A 86 8.47 25.53 -3.48
CA ASP A 86 9.07 26.10 -2.28
C ASP A 86 8.21 25.79 -1.04
N GLU A 87 6.89 25.91 -1.15
CA GLU A 87 5.96 25.46 -0.09
C GLU A 87 6.09 23.96 0.19
N ALA A 88 6.20 23.13 -0.86
CA ALA A 88 6.40 21.69 -0.70
C ALA A 88 7.73 21.38 0.00
N LYS A 89 8.80 22.12 -0.34
CA LYS A 89 10.10 21.99 0.30
C LYS A 89 10.06 22.39 1.77
N ASP A 90 9.38 23.48 2.10
CA ASP A 90 9.21 23.94 3.48
C ASP A 90 8.41 22.95 4.34
N LEU A 91 7.42 22.25 3.76
CA LEU A 91 6.67 21.20 4.46
C LEU A 91 7.49 19.93 4.71
N ILE A 92 8.47 19.65 3.85
CA ILE A 92 9.31 18.46 3.93
C ILE A 92 10.54 18.69 4.83
N LEU A 93 11.09 19.91 4.84
CA LEU A 93 12.32 20.26 5.55
C LEU A 93 12.34 19.82 7.03
N PRO A 94 11.26 19.98 7.82
CA PRO A 94 11.22 19.52 9.22
C PRO A 94 11.29 18.00 9.39
N ARG A 95 11.00 17.23 8.33
CA ARG A 95 10.99 15.76 8.33
C ARG A 95 12.33 15.16 7.91
N LEU A 96 13.24 15.97 7.36
CA LEU A 96 14.59 15.54 7.02
C LEU A 96 15.41 15.34 8.30
N LEU A 97 16.07 14.18 8.40
CA LEU A 97 16.91 13.87 9.56
C LEU A 97 18.22 14.67 9.50
N PRO A 98 18.63 15.33 10.59
CA PRO A 98 19.98 15.90 10.68
C PRO A 98 21.02 14.78 10.54
N CYS A 99 21.94 14.91 9.59
CA CYS A 99 23.02 13.96 9.42
C CYS A 99 24.20 14.36 10.31
N ASP A 100 24.31 13.75 11.51
CA ASP A 100 25.53 13.86 12.32
C ASP A 100 26.61 12.93 11.75
N THR A 101 27.55 13.50 10.99
CA THR A 101 28.65 12.77 10.37
C THR A 101 29.68 12.22 11.38
N ALA A 102 29.51 12.50 12.68
CA ALA A 102 30.51 12.24 13.72
C ALA A 102 30.41 10.85 14.38
N SER A 103 29.33 10.08 14.16
CA SER A 103 29.10 8.77 14.80
C SER A 103 29.11 7.60 13.79
N MET A 104 30.16 7.52 12.97
CA MET A 104 30.37 6.35 12.10
C MET A 104 31.01 5.21 12.91
N LYS A 105 30.19 4.33 13.50
CA LYS A 105 30.69 3.10 14.14
C LYS A 105 30.17 1.79 13.53
N ASP A 106 29.16 1.83 12.66
CA ASP A 106 28.69 0.63 11.97
C ASP A 106 28.71 0.79 10.44
N SER A 107 29.21 -0.24 9.75
CA SER A 107 29.29 -0.31 8.28
C SER A 107 27.93 -0.50 7.60
N LEU A 108 26.84 -0.63 8.36
CA LEU A 108 25.47 -0.83 7.89
C LEU A 108 24.49 0.18 8.52
N ASP A 109 24.86 1.45 8.59
CA ASP A 109 23.93 2.47 9.07
C ASP A 109 22.91 2.86 7.97
N ILE A 110 21.84 2.06 7.90
CA ILE A 110 20.67 2.27 7.03
C ILE A 110 20.06 3.65 7.27
N THR A 111 20.06 4.14 8.52
CA THR A 111 19.45 5.42 8.89
C THR A 111 20.23 6.57 8.29
N THR A 112 21.55 6.58 8.46
CA THR A 112 22.43 7.61 7.87
C THR A 112 22.43 7.54 6.34
N SER A 113 22.44 6.33 5.77
CA SER A 113 22.39 6.14 4.31
C SER A 113 21.09 6.71 3.72
N LEU A 114 19.94 6.41 4.35
CA LEU A 114 18.66 6.94 3.90
C LEU A 114 18.56 8.46 4.10
N ALA A 115 19.09 9.02 5.20
CA ALA A 115 19.10 10.46 5.42
C ALA A 115 19.90 11.21 4.34
N ARG A 116 21.05 10.67 3.92
CA ARG A 116 21.82 11.25 2.79
C ARG A 116 21.06 11.16 1.48
N PHE A 117 20.43 10.01 1.21
CA PHE A 117 19.60 9.84 0.04
C PHE A 117 18.44 10.85 0.01
N GLN A 118 17.72 11.03 1.12
CA GLN A 118 16.66 12.04 1.26
C GLN A 118 17.16 13.45 0.96
N ALA A 119 18.31 13.85 1.53
CA ALA A 119 18.89 15.16 1.28
C ALA A 119 19.25 15.35 -0.20
N HIS A 120 19.78 14.31 -0.85
CA HIS A 120 20.05 14.33 -2.29
C HIS A 120 18.76 14.51 -3.11
N VAL A 121 17.73 13.70 -2.82
CA VAL A 121 16.43 13.79 -3.48
C VAL A 121 15.82 15.19 -3.31
N PHE A 122 15.84 15.72 -2.09
CA PHE A 122 15.29 17.05 -1.81
C PHE A 122 16.01 18.16 -2.59
N ASN A 123 17.34 18.08 -2.66
CA ASN A 123 18.16 19.06 -3.37
C ASN A 123 18.05 18.97 -4.89
N SER A 124 17.70 17.80 -5.44
CA SER A 124 17.54 17.61 -6.88
C SER A 124 16.17 18.07 -7.42
N LEU A 125 15.20 18.34 -6.54
CA LEU A 125 13.88 18.84 -6.96
C LEU A 125 13.98 20.24 -7.56
N THR A 126 13.48 20.36 -8.79
CA THR A 126 13.34 21.63 -9.52
C THR A 126 11.92 21.75 -10.08
N PRO A 127 11.45 22.95 -10.49
CA PRO A 127 10.10 23.10 -11.06
C PRO A 127 9.83 22.21 -12.28
N THR A 128 10.89 21.79 -12.98
CA THR A 128 10.83 20.93 -14.17
C THR A 128 11.14 19.46 -13.89
N SER A 129 11.57 19.09 -12.68
CA SER A 129 11.99 17.74 -12.30
C SER A 129 11.36 17.34 -10.97
N LEU A 130 10.08 16.97 -11.02
CA LEU A 130 9.29 16.52 -9.87
C LEU A 130 9.29 14.99 -9.76
N LEU A 131 9.04 14.49 -8.55
CA LEU A 131 8.88 13.06 -8.30
C LEU A 131 7.53 12.57 -8.81
N THR A 132 7.53 11.33 -9.29
CA THR A 132 6.35 10.66 -9.87
C THR A 132 6.29 9.24 -9.35
N PHE A 133 5.09 8.69 -9.20
CA PHE A 133 4.94 7.31 -8.74
C PHE A 133 5.48 6.31 -9.76
N GLU A 134 5.44 6.66 -11.05
CA GLU A 134 5.87 5.82 -12.16
C GLU A 134 7.34 5.45 -12.11
N THR A 135 8.21 6.39 -11.73
CA THR A 135 9.67 6.21 -11.78
C THR A 135 10.37 6.39 -10.43
N HIS A 136 9.77 7.12 -9.48
CA HIS A 136 10.44 7.58 -8.27
C HIS A 136 9.84 7.00 -6.97
N LEU A 137 9.35 5.76 -7.00
CA LEU A 137 8.74 5.13 -5.81
C LEU A 137 9.69 5.13 -4.60
N GLN A 138 10.96 4.76 -4.81
CA GLN A 138 11.97 4.73 -3.74
C GLN A 138 12.18 6.12 -3.13
N HIS A 139 12.26 7.15 -3.96
CA HIS A 139 12.41 8.55 -3.53
C HIS A 139 11.20 8.98 -2.70
N LEU A 140 9.99 8.72 -3.17
CA LEU A 140 8.75 9.07 -2.47
C LEU A 140 8.65 8.37 -1.11
N LEU A 141 8.96 7.06 -1.05
CA LEU A 141 9.03 6.31 0.21
C LEU A 141 10.11 6.85 1.15
N ALA A 142 11.28 7.20 0.60
CA ALA A 142 12.36 7.80 1.37
C ALA A 142 11.92 9.13 2.00
N MET A 143 11.18 9.99 1.30
CA MET A 143 10.63 11.23 1.90
C MET A 143 9.67 10.96 3.08
N SER A 144 9.16 9.73 3.20
CA SER A 144 8.35 9.27 4.32
C SER A 144 9.14 8.44 5.35
N ASN A 145 10.49 8.49 5.34
CA ASN A 145 11.40 7.65 6.12
C ASN A 145 11.10 6.14 5.98
N ILE A 146 10.76 5.70 4.78
CA ILE A 146 10.53 4.29 4.45
C ILE A 146 11.60 3.85 3.46
N LEU A 147 12.29 2.76 3.77
CA LEU A 147 13.21 2.09 2.87
C LEU A 147 12.60 0.76 2.43
N ILE A 148 12.17 0.67 1.17
CA ILE A 148 11.79 -0.61 0.59
C ILE A 148 13.01 -1.31 -0.02
N VAL A 149 13.12 -2.63 0.20
CA VAL A 149 14.21 -3.44 -0.33
C VAL A 149 13.64 -4.70 -0.99
N GLY A 150 13.73 -4.76 -2.32
CA GLY A 150 13.22 -5.86 -3.12
C GLY A 150 14.32 -6.73 -3.74
N LYS A 151 13.93 -7.85 -4.37
CA LYS A 151 14.87 -8.68 -5.14
C LYS A 151 15.18 -8.01 -6.50
N ASN A 152 16.28 -7.27 -6.58
CA ASN A 152 16.74 -6.55 -7.78
C ASN A 152 15.74 -5.47 -8.27
N LYS A 153 14.94 -4.89 -7.37
CA LYS A 153 13.92 -3.88 -7.70
C LYS A 153 14.23 -2.50 -7.12
N ASN A 154 15.45 -2.30 -6.61
CA ASN A 154 15.82 -1.04 -5.98
C ASN A 154 16.16 -0.02 -7.06
N HIS A 155 15.88 1.25 -6.78
CA HIS A 155 16.25 2.32 -7.68
C HIS A 155 17.77 2.48 -7.74
N PRO A 156 18.40 2.60 -8.94
CA PRO A 156 19.85 2.70 -9.08
C PRO A 156 20.48 3.81 -8.24
N ASP A 157 19.82 4.96 -8.13
CA ASP A 157 20.30 6.08 -7.28
C ASP A 157 20.60 5.66 -5.84
N LEU A 158 19.91 4.66 -5.29
CA LEU A 158 20.13 4.21 -3.92
C LEU A 158 21.52 3.55 -3.75
N ASP A 159 22.06 2.94 -4.80
CA ASP A 159 23.36 2.24 -4.77
C ASP A 159 24.52 3.22 -4.46
N GLU A 160 24.37 4.51 -4.76
CA GLU A 160 25.39 5.53 -4.48
C GLU A 160 25.45 5.92 -2.98
N PHE A 161 24.39 5.65 -2.22
CA PHE A 161 24.26 6.10 -0.82
C PHE A 161 24.47 4.99 0.20
N VAL A 162 24.43 3.73 -0.23
CA VAL A 162 24.68 2.60 0.67
C VAL A 162 26.13 2.14 0.54
N SER A 163 26.83 2.08 1.67
CA SER A 163 28.20 1.54 1.77
C SER A 163 28.32 0.05 1.39
N SER A 164 27.22 -0.69 1.46
CA SER A 164 27.10 -2.12 1.16
C SER A 164 26.20 -2.33 -0.05
N ASN A 165 26.37 -3.42 -0.79
CA ASN A 165 25.46 -3.72 -1.89
C ASN A 165 24.03 -3.90 -1.33
N MET A 166 23.01 -3.43 -2.06
CA MET A 166 21.60 -3.66 -1.73
C MET A 166 21.26 -5.14 -1.48
N LYS A 167 21.99 -6.08 -2.10
CA LYS A 167 21.88 -7.51 -1.81
C LYS A 167 22.25 -7.86 -0.37
N ASP A 168 23.27 -7.22 0.18
CA ASP A 168 23.75 -7.44 1.54
C ASP A 168 22.80 -6.78 2.55
N ILE A 169 22.26 -5.60 2.24
CA ILE A 169 21.18 -5.00 3.05
C ILE A 169 19.99 -5.95 3.08
N ARG A 170 19.53 -6.42 1.91
CA ARG A 170 18.39 -7.34 1.83
C ARG A 170 18.64 -8.59 2.66
N LYS A 171 19.84 -9.19 2.55
CA LYS A 171 20.23 -10.35 3.35
C LYS A 171 20.18 -10.05 4.84
N SER A 172 20.74 -8.94 5.29
CA SER A 172 20.71 -8.52 6.70
C SER A 172 19.29 -8.26 7.21
N LEU A 173 18.41 -7.65 6.40
CA LEU A 173 17.00 -7.45 6.74
C LEU A 173 16.23 -8.76 6.82
N CYS A 174 16.48 -9.71 5.91
CA CYS A 174 15.89 -11.04 6.00
C CYS A 174 16.40 -11.81 7.23
N GLU A 175 17.70 -11.72 7.54
CA GLU A 175 18.29 -12.32 8.73
C GLU A 175 17.72 -11.72 10.03
N SER A 176 17.42 -10.41 10.07
CA SER A 176 16.83 -9.77 11.26
C SER A 176 15.42 -10.24 11.58
N VAL A 177 14.73 -10.86 10.61
CA VAL A 177 13.40 -11.48 10.78
C VAL A 177 13.44 -13.01 10.70
N ASP A 178 14.64 -13.61 10.79
CA ASP A 178 14.86 -15.07 10.69
C ASP A 178 14.24 -15.70 9.42
N PHE A 179 14.25 -14.96 8.30
CA PHE A 179 13.74 -15.44 7.03
C PHE A 179 14.83 -16.06 6.17
N CYS A 180 14.66 -17.34 5.81
CA CYS A 180 15.53 -18.06 4.89
C CYS A 180 14.72 -18.71 3.76
N ILE A 181 14.83 -18.16 2.55
CA ILE A 181 14.08 -18.66 1.37
C ILE A 181 14.46 -20.09 0.96
N MET A 182 15.70 -20.52 1.20
CA MET A 182 16.20 -21.85 0.81
C MET A 182 15.84 -22.94 1.83
N GLN A 183 15.25 -22.57 2.97
CA GLN A 183 14.91 -23.53 4.00
C GLN A 183 13.73 -24.39 3.56
N GLN A 184 13.88 -25.72 3.59
CA GLN A 184 12.81 -26.66 3.24
C GLN A 184 12.19 -27.21 4.52
N LYS A 185 11.29 -26.41 5.14
CA LYS A 185 10.57 -26.82 6.35
C LYS A 185 9.25 -27.55 6.06
N PHE A 186 8.68 -27.39 4.87
CA PHE A 186 7.47 -28.11 4.48
C PHE A 186 7.76 -29.59 4.20
N PRO A 187 7.02 -30.55 4.80
CA PRO A 187 7.31 -31.98 4.63
C PRO A 187 7.16 -32.46 3.18
N TYR A 188 8.19 -33.13 2.66
CA TYR A 188 8.25 -33.57 1.25
C TYR A 188 7.25 -34.68 0.93
N ASP A 189 7.04 -35.60 1.86
CA ASP A 189 6.04 -36.68 1.76
C ASP A 189 4.62 -36.10 1.61
N ILE A 190 4.27 -35.12 2.44
CA ILE A 190 2.99 -34.41 2.36
C ILE A 190 2.89 -33.68 1.01
N MET A 191 3.95 -33.00 0.57
CA MET A 191 3.98 -32.31 -0.72
C MET A 191 3.74 -33.26 -1.90
N SER A 192 4.43 -34.40 -1.91
CA SER A 192 4.28 -35.43 -2.94
C SER A 192 2.85 -35.99 -2.97
N ASP A 193 2.25 -36.22 -1.81
CA ASP A 193 0.88 -36.70 -1.73
C ASP A 193 -0.14 -35.68 -2.24
N ILE A 194 0.07 -34.38 -1.95
CA ILE A 194 -0.78 -33.32 -2.51
C ILE A 194 -0.69 -33.31 -4.03
N ILE A 195 0.51 -33.41 -4.60
CA ILE A 195 0.71 -33.47 -6.05
C ILE A 195 -0.10 -34.63 -6.66
N ASN A 196 -0.02 -35.81 -6.06
CA ASN A 196 -0.77 -36.98 -6.51
C ASN A 196 -2.28 -36.75 -6.43
N ILE A 197 -2.78 -36.20 -5.32
CA ILE A 197 -4.21 -35.89 -5.15
C ILE A 197 -4.71 -34.91 -6.22
N VAL A 198 -3.97 -33.82 -6.48
CA VAL A 198 -4.38 -32.82 -7.47
C VAL A 198 -4.32 -33.40 -8.89
N ASN A 199 -3.29 -34.20 -9.20
CA ASN A 199 -3.17 -34.88 -10.49
C ASN A 199 -4.31 -35.90 -10.71
N ASP A 200 -4.71 -36.65 -9.69
CA ASP A 200 -5.84 -37.58 -9.79
C ASP A 200 -7.15 -36.83 -10.11
N ILE A 201 -7.33 -35.61 -9.59
CA ILE A 201 -8.49 -34.77 -9.96
C ILE A 201 -8.41 -34.37 -11.43
N ASN A 202 -7.26 -33.88 -11.88
CA ASN A 202 -7.07 -33.40 -13.25
C ASN A 202 -7.20 -34.54 -14.28
N CYS A 203 -6.85 -35.78 -13.90
CA CYS A 203 -7.07 -36.97 -14.70
C CYS A 203 -8.50 -37.55 -14.63
N GLY A 204 -9.40 -36.96 -13.83
CA GLY A 204 -10.76 -37.45 -13.62
C GLY A 204 -10.86 -38.73 -12.78
N LEU A 205 -9.79 -39.12 -12.09
CA LEU A 205 -9.72 -40.31 -11.24
C LEU A 205 -10.26 -40.05 -9.83
N LEU A 206 -10.33 -38.79 -9.41
CA LEU A 206 -10.75 -38.38 -8.07
C LEU A 206 -11.68 -37.17 -8.11
N SER A 207 -12.80 -37.24 -7.39
CA SER A 207 -13.68 -36.08 -7.22
C SER A 207 -13.06 -35.05 -6.27
N LYS A 208 -13.41 -33.77 -6.44
CA LYS A 208 -12.99 -32.69 -5.52
C LYS A 208 -13.37 -32.99 -4.07
N LEU A 209 -14.57 -33.53 -3.83
CA LEU A 209 -15.04 -33.90 -2.49
C LEU A 209 -14.13 -34.95 -1.84
N ASN A 210 -13.79 -36.02 -2.58
CA ASN A 210 -12.92 -37.07 -2.06
C ASN A 210 -11.48 -36.57 -1.88
N ALA A 211 -11.00 -35.68 -2.75
CA ALA A 211 -9.71 -35.04 -2.61
C ALA A 211 -9.62 -34.18 -1.33
N VAL A 212 -10.63 -33.36 -1.06
CA VAL A 212 -10.74 -32.60 0.19
C VAL A 212 -10.71 -33.54 1.40
N GLY A 213 -11.46 -34.65 1.35
CA GLY A 213 -11.42 -35.67 2.39
C GLY A 213 -10.01 -36.26 2.61
N LYS A 214 -9.28 -36.55 1.53
CA LYS A 214 -7.88 -37.03 1.61
C LYS A 214 -6.93 -35.98 2.20
N ILE A 215 -7.10 -34.70 1.90
CA ILE A 215 -6.28 -33.62 2.48
C ILE A 215 -6.58 -33.47 3.97
N LEU A 216 -7.86 -33.43 4.36
CA LEU A 216 -8.26 -33.31 5.77
C LEU A 216 -7.78 -34.50 6.62
N ALA A 217 -7.84 -35.71 6.08
CA ALA A 217 -7.36 -36.92 6.76
C ALA A 217 -5.85 -36.91 7.07
N LYS A 218 -5.08 -36.00 6.46
CA LYS A 218 -3.66 -35.82 6.77
C LYS A 218 -3.39 -34.88 7.93
N ILE A 219 -4.36 -34.03 8.28
CA ILE A 219 -4.21 -33.03 9.34
C ILE A 219 -4.36 -33.73 10.70
N ASN A 220 -3.45 -33.43 11.62
CA ASN A 220 -3.51 -33.85 13.02
C ASN A 220 -2.89 -32.77 13.92
N ASP A 221 -3.19 -32.85 15.23
CA ASP A 221 -2.83 -31.84 16.21
C ASP A 221 -1.33 -31.76 16.51
N ASP A 222 -0.56 -32.81 16.19
CA ASP A 222 0.90 -32.85 16.40
C ASP A 222 1.67 -32.18 15.26
N MET A 223 1.00 -31.78 14.18
CA MET A 223 1.63 -31.10 13.05
C MET A 223 1.97 -29.65 13.36
N ASP A 224 3.02 -29.16 12.70
CA ASP A 224 3.33 -27.74 12.68
C ASP A 224 2.10 -26.94 12.20
N PRO A 225 1.61 -25.95 12.98
CA PRO A 225 0.46 -25.14 12.63
C PRO A 225 0.55 -24.47 11.25
N VAL A 226 1.75 -24.11 10.80
CA VAL A 226 1.96 -23.53 9.47
C VAL A 226 1.70 -24.57 8.38
N VAL A 227 2.10 -25.84 8.59
CA VAL A 227 1.79 -26.93 7.65
C VAL A 227 0.28 -27.17 7.59
N ILE A 228 -0.40 -27.15 8.73
CA ILE A 228 -1.87 -27.28 8.78
C ILE A 228 -2.53 -26.17 7.95
N ARG A 229 -2.12 -24.91 8.12
CA ARG A 229 -2.64 -23.76 7.35
C ARG A 229 -2.42 -23.89 5.85
N LEU A 230 -1.26 -24.40 5.43
CA LEU A 230 -0.97 -24.62 4.02
C LEU A 230 -1.81 -25.76 3.43
N LEU A 231 -2.04 -26.84 4.19
CA LEU A 231 -2.95 -27.91 3.78
C LEU A 231 -4.38 -27.41 3.62
N LEU A 232 -4.85 -26.59 4.58
CA LEU A 232 -6.14 -25.94 4.49
C LEU A 232 -6.21 -24.99 3.28
N CYS A 233 -5.13 -24.31 2.92
CA CYS A 233 -5.08 -23.46 1.72
C CYS A 233 -5.29 -24.29 0.45
N VAL A 234 -4.57 -25.41 0.33
CA VAL A 234 -4.74 -26.33 -0.81
C VAL A 234 -6.17 -26.87 -0.85
N LYS A 235 -6.73 -27.25 0.31
CA LYS A 235 -8.13 -27.68 0.44
C LYS A 235 -9.09 -26.61 -0.07
N SER A 236 -8.93 -25.36 0.38
CA SER A 236 -9.76 -24.23 -0.04
C SER A 236 -9.65 -24.02 -1.56
N MET A 237 -8.44 -24.08 -2.13
CA MET A 237 -8.21 -23.98 -3.57
C MET A 237 -8.93 -25.09 -4.36
N ILE A 238 -8.88 -26.34 -3.91
CA ILE A 238 -9.58 -27.45 -4.57
C ILE A 238 -11.09 -27.18 -4.65
N GLU A 239 -11.68 -26.59 -3.61
CA GLU A 239 -13.11 -26.26 -3.57
C GLU A 239 -13.47 -25.09 -4.48
N ILE A 240 -12.66 -24.02 -4.50
CA ILE A 240 -12.99 -22.76 -5.18
C ILE A 240 -12.54 -22.69 -6.64
N LEU A 241 -11.49 -23.40 -7.04
CA LEU A 241 -10.96 -23.27 -8.40
C LEU A 241 -11.94 -23.88 -9.41
N PRO A 242 -12.23 -23.22 -10.55
CA PRO A 242 -12.92 -23.87 -11.64
C PRO A 242 -12.07 -25.03 -12.19
N SER A 243 -12.71 -26.03 -12.80
CA SER A 243 -11.97 -27.10 -13.49
C SER A 243 -11.09 -26.51 -14.58
N ASP A 244 -11.70 -25.71 -15.47
CA ASP A 244 -11.00 -25.08 -16.60
C ASP A 244 -10.74 -23.58 -16.37
N SER A 245 -9.65 -23.10 -16.97
CA SER A 245 -9.32 -21.68 -17.01
C SER A 245 -10.41 -20.88 -17.72
N GLN A 246 -10.84 -19.79 -17.07
CA GLN A 246 -11.90 -18.94 -17.59
C GLN A 246 -11.35 -17.98 -18.67
N LYS A 247 -12.07 -17.83 -19.78
CA LYS A 247 -11.67 -16.95 -20.90
C LYS A 247 -11.88 -15.46 -20.61
N LYS A 248 -12.79 -15.13 -19.69
CA LYS A 248 -13.11 -13.74 -19.34
C LYS A 248 -12.01 -13.19 -18.42
N ALA A 249 -11.68 -11.92 -18.61
CA ALA A 249 -10.80 -11.20 -17.69
C ALA A 249 -11.41 -11.19 -16.28
N VAL A 250 -10.61 -11.56 -15.29
CA VAL A 250 -11.01 -11.57 -13.88
C VAL A 250 -10.99 -10.14 -13.37
N LEU A 251 -12.14 -9.66 -12.90
CA LEU A 251 -12.27 -8.32 -12.30
C LEU A 251 -11.64 -8.27 -10.91
N GLU A 252 -11.27 -7.08 -10.44
CA GLU A 252 -10.65 -6.86 -9.12
C GLU A 252 -11.44 -7.52 -7.98
N PHE A 253 -12.75 -7.25 -7.91
CA PHE A 253 -13.63 -7.86 -6.91
C PHE A 253 -13.63 -9.40 -6.96
N GLN A 254 -13.54 -9.98 -8.15
CA GLN A 254 -13.49 -11.43 -8.33
C GLN A 254 -12.13 -11.99 -7.90
N VAL A 255 -11.02 -11.30 -8.21
CA VAL A 255 -9.68 -11.64 -7.69
C VAL A 255 -9.72 -11.68 -6.16
N SER A 256 -10.23 -10.61 -5.53
CA SER A 256 -10.30 -10.47 -4.08
C SER A 256 -11.15 -11.56 -3.44
N THR A 257 -12.42 -11.69 -3.83
CA THR A 257 -13.36 -12.56 -3.11
C THR A 257 -13.28 -14.04 -3.51
N ARG A 258 -13.02 -14.34 -4.79
CA ARG A 258 -13.01 -15.75 -5.26
C ARG A 258 -11.67 -16.43 -5.01
N TYR A 259 -10.55 -15.71 -5.14
CA TYR A 259 -9.22 -16.32 -5.15
C TYR A 259 -8.37 -15.93 -3.93
N LEU A 260 -8.26 -14.63 -3.64
CA LEU A 260 -7.42 -14.15 -2.54
C LEU A 260 -8.04 -14.46 -1.18
N GLN A 261 -9.33 -14.19 -0.98
CA GLN A 261 -9.98 -14.34 0.32
C GLN A 261 -9.86 -15.76 0.91
N PRO A 262 -10.20 -16.85 0.18
CA PRO A 262 -10.09 -18.20 0.72
C PRO A 262 -8.65 -18.57 1.11
N LEU A 263 -7.65 -18.04 0.39
CA LEU A 263 -6.24 -18.23 0.73
C LEU A 263 -5.86 -17.43 1.98
N LEU A 264 -6.09 -16.11 1.95
CA LEU A 264 -5.59 -15.19 2.98
C LEU A 264 -6.26 -15.46 4.32
N GLN A 265 -7.57 -15.74 4.36
CA GLN A 265 -8.25 -16.16 5.59
C GLN A 265 -7.62 -17.42 6.17
N THR A 266 -7.38 -18.42 5.32
CA THR A 266 -6.75 -19.66 5.79
C THR A 266 -5.33 -19.45 6.31
N LEU A 267 -4.58 -18.54 5.68
CA LEU A 267 -3.21 -18.22 6.10
C LEU A 267 -3.13 -17.36 7.35
N PHE A 268 -4.10 -16.48 7.59
CA PHE A 268 -3.93 -15.35 8.52
C PHE A 268 -5.06 -15.18 9.54
N ASP A 269 -6.18 -15.88 9.43
CA ASP A 269 -7.20 -15.88 10.50
C ASP A 269 -6.69 -16.69 11.71
N GLU A 270 -6.76 -16.07 12.88
CA GLU A 270 -6.60 -16.63 14.22
C GLU A 270 -7.81 -16.23 15.08
N ASP A 271 -7.94 -16.82 16.27
CA ASP A 271 -9.12 -16.63 17.14
C ASP A 271 -9.45 -15.15 17.42
N ASP A 272 -8.43 -14.29 17.55
CA ASP A 272 -8.59 -12.87 17.86
C ASP A 272 -8.14 -11.93 16.74
N ILE A 273 -7.34 -12.40 15.77
CA ILE A 273 -6.80 -11.61 14.66
C ILE A 273 -7.37 -12.12 13.35
N LEU A 274 -8.12 -11.27 12.66
CA LEU A 274 -8.91 -11.66 11.49
C LEU A 274 -8.48 -10.88 10.25
N PHE A 275 -8.46 -11.55 9.11
CA PHE A 275 -8.42 -10.92 7.81
C PHE A 275 -9.78 -10.34 7.44
N LYS A 276 -9.80 -9.08 6.98
CA LYS A 276 -11.01 -8.38 6.54
C LYS A 276 -10.73 -7.60 5.26
N TRP A 277 -11.69 -7.59 4.34
CA TRP A 277 -11.76 -6.55 3.31
C TRP A 277 -12.34 -5.30 3.93
N THR A 278 -11.73 -4.15 3.68
CA THR A 278 -12.07 -2.89 4.36
C THR A 278 -12.51 -1.83 3.37
N ASN A 279 -13.51 -1.05 3.77
CA ASN A 279 -13.88 0.22 3.13
C ASN A 279 -13.65 1.42 4.05
N GLU A 280 -12.97 1.20 5.18
CA GLU A 280 -12.80 2.14 6.28
C GLU A 280 -11.34 2.60 6.36
N ALA A 281 -11.15 3.85 6.81
CA ALA A 281 -9.81 4.37 7.04
C ALA A 281 -9.21 3.71 8.30
N PRO A 282 -7.95 3.27 8.27
CA PRO A 282 -7.32 2.59 9.41
C PRO A 282 -7.07 3.53 10.59
N PHE A 283 -7.08 4.85 10.38
CA PHE A 283 -6.87 5.86 11.41
C PHE A 283 -7.91 6.97 11.29
N ASN A 284 -8.90 6.98 12.20
CA ASN A 284 -9.89 8.06 12.34
C ASN A 284 -9.37 9.19 13.24
N ASP A 285 -8.15 9.65 13.02
CA ASP A 285 -7.60 10.79 13.77
C ASP A 285 -7.91 12.07 12.97
N ALA A 286 -8.58 13.04 13.60
CA ALA A 286 -9.00 14.31 12.98
C ALA A 286 -7.85 15.16 12.40
N ASP A 287 -6.61 14.80 12.70
CA ASP A 287 -5.36 15.44 12.25
C ASP A 287 -4.71 14.76 11.03
N ASN A 288 -5.23 13.62 10.55
CA ASN A 288 -4.67 12.93 9.38
C ASN A 288 -5.60 13.08 8.16
N ASP A 289 -5.18 13.87 7.18
CA ASP A 289 -5.76 13.94 5.82
C ASP A 289 -5.65 12.61 5.02
N LEU A 290 -5.22 11.52 5.67
CA LEU A 290 -5.22 10.18 5.10
C LEU A 290 -6.66 9.64 5.08
N GLN A 291 -7.51 10.20 4.20
CA GLN A 291 -8.77 9.58 3.77
C GLN A 291 -8.55 8.26 3.01
N ASP A 292 -7.28 7.91 2.76
CA ASP A 292 -6.90 6.68 2.09
C ASP A 292 -7.14 5.44 2.96
N ARG A 293 -7.78 4.44 2.35
CA ARG A 293 -8.15 3.16 2.98
C ARG A 293 -7.47 1.98 2.29
N PRO A 294 -6.89 1.02 3.02
CA PRO A 294 -6.40 -0.21 2.41
C PRO A 294 -7.58 -1.00 1.85
N ASP A 295 -7.31 -1.86 0.86
CA ASP A 295 -8.34 -2.77 0.33
C ASP A 295 -8.67 -3.85 1.38
N GLY A 296 -7.68 -4.31 2.14
CA GLY A 296 -7.88 -5.22 3.27
C GLY A 296 -6.86 -5.07 4.38
N CYS A 297 -7.18 -5.63 5.55
CA CYS A 297 -6.33 -5.62 6.73
C CYS A 297 -6.36 -6.96 7.46
N ILE A 298 -5.36 -7.15 8.32
CA ILE A 298 -5.28 -8.24 9.30
C ILE A 298 -5.16 -7.58 10.67
N GLU A 299 -6.20 -7.70 11.49
CA GLU A 299 -6.36 -6.92 12.71
C GLU A 299 -7.18 -7.64 13.79
N ASN A 300 -7.04 -7.15 15.02
CA ASN A 300 -8.00 -7.37 16.10
C ASN A 300 -8.59 -6.03 16.57
N ASP A 301 -9.37 -6.04 17.64
CA ASP A 301 -9.99 -4.84 18.19
C ASP A 301 -8.98 -3.77 18.69
N ASP A 302 -7.73 -4.18 18.93
CA ASP A 302 -6.70 -3.30 19.51
C ASP A 302 -5.73 -2.73 18.46
N PHE A 303 -5.37 -3.51 17.43
CA PHE A 303 -4.32 -3.15 16.49
C PHE A 303 -4.42 -3.91 15.16
N THR A 304 -3.88 -3.28 14.12
CA THR A 304 -3.70 -3.87 12.79
C THR A 304 -2.25 -4.30 12.60
N ILE A 305 -2.01 -5.55 12.21
CA ILE A 305 -0.67 -6.10 11.96
C ILE A 305 -0.33 -6.25 10.48
N GLY A 306 -1.34 -6.21 9.60
CA GLY A 306 -1.16 -6.43 8.18
C GLY A 306 -2.06 -5.58 7.30
N TYR A 307 -1.55 -5.19 6.13
CA TYR A 307 -2.28 -4.41 5.13
C TYR A 307 -2.22 -5.05 3.74
N LEU A 308 -3.29 -4.89 2.99
CA LEU A 308 -3.46 -5.43 1.65
C LEU A 308 -3.89 -4.36 0.65
N GLU A 309 -3.28 -4.42 -0.54
CA GLU A 309 -3.73 -3.69 -1.74
C GLU A 309 -3.86 -4.67 -2.90
N VAL A 310 -4.94 -4.54 -3.66
CA VAL A 310 -5.29 -5.42 -4.77
C VAL A 310 -5.48 -4.60 -6.03
N LYS A 311 -4.89 -5.05 -7.13
CA LYS A 311 -5.15 -4.51 -8.46
C LYS A 311 -5.45 -5.63 -9.45
N PRO A 312 -6.34 -5.41 -10.42
CA PRO A 312 -6.60 -6.38 -11.47
C PRO A 312 -5.41 -6.47 -12.43
N ILE A 313 -5.31 -7.60 -13.13
CA ILE A 313 -4.15 -7.90 -13.99
C ILE A 313 -3.99 -6.94 -15.17
N ASP A 314 -5.08 -6.33 -15.64
CA ASP A 314 -5.06 -5.32 -16.71
C ASP A 314 -4.36 -4.02 -16.27
N LYS A 315 -4.20 -3.81 -14.96
CA LYS A 315 -3.44 -2.69 -14.38
C LYS A 315 -1.97 -3.04 -14.14
N ALA A 316 -1.51 -4.25 -14.46
CA ALA A 316 -0.12 -4.67 -14.25
C ALA A 316 0.94 -3.75 -14.91
N LYS A 317 0.56 -3.04 -15.98
CA LYS A 317 1.43 -2.10 -16.70
C LYS A 317 1.25 -0.63 -16.26
N ASP A 318 0.27 -0.36 -15.39
CA ASP A 318 0.01 0.96 -14.83
C ASP A 318 0.90 1.17 -13.60
N HIS A 319 2.19 1.41 -13.85
CA HIS A 319 3.20 1.58 -12.79
C HIS A 319 2.82 2.67 -11.79
N LYS A 320 2.15 3.74 -12.26
CA LYS A 320 1.65 4.81 -11.39
C LYS A 320 0.78 4.26 -10.28
N LYS A 321 -0.25 3.48 -10.63
CA LYS A 321 -1.20 2.95 -9.67
C LYS A 321 -0.55 1.94 -8.76
N ILE A 322 0.18 0.98 -9.32
CA ILE A 322 0.86 -0.06 -8.53
C ILE A 322 1.82 0.57 -7.51
N ASN A 323 2.63 1.54 -7.94
CA ASN A 323 3.59 2.18 -7.06
C ASN A 323 2.92 3.09 -6.04
N ARG A 324 1.81 3.75 -6.39
CA ARG A 324 1.00 4.51 -5.43
C ARG A 324 0.46 3.61 -4.33
N ASP A 325 -0.07 2.44 -4.69
CA ASP A 325 -0.64 1.52 -3.70
C ASP A 325 0.46 0.84 -2.87
N LEU A 326 1.63 0.57 -3.45
CA LEU A 326 2.80 0.11 -2.70
C LEU A 326 3.34 1.18 -1.73
N TYR A 327 3.31 2.46 -2.15
CA TYR A 327 3.62 3.58 -1.26
C TYR A 327 2.63 3.65 -0.08
N ARG A 328 1.33 3.54 -0.37
CA ARG A 328 0.27 3.54 0.65
C ARG A 328 0.45 2.42 1.67
N LEU A 329 0.78 1.19 1.22
CA LEU A 329 1.12 0.08 2.11
C LEU A 329 2.28 0.43 3.07
N GLY A 330 3.33 1.08 2.58
CA GLY A 330 4.44 1.54 3.42
C GLY A 330 4.00 2.58 4.46
N VAL A 331 3.18 3.56 4.05
CA VAL A 331 2.67 4.62 4.93
C VAL A 331 1.75 4.04 6.02
N PHE A 332 0.81 3.16 5.65
CA PHE A 332 -0.07 2.49 6.63
C PHE A 332 0.75 1.70 7.64
N SER A 333 1.77 0.99 7.18
CA SER A 333 2.64 0.18 8.03
C SER A 333 3.46 1.05 8.98
N LYS A 334 3.97 2.19 8.52
CA LYS A 334 4.68 3.15 9.38
C LYS A 334 3.75 3.72 10.46
N ALA A 335 2.54 4.11 10.07
CA ALA A 335 1.53 4.65 10.97
C ALA A 335 1.12 3.62 12.03
N ALA A 336 0.81 2.38 11.64
CA ALA A 336 0.45 1.29 12.55
C ALA A 336 1.58 0.98 13.53
N THR A 337 2.80 0.84 13.02
CA THR A 337 3.99 0.55 13.83
C THR A 337 4.21 1.66 14.87
N THR A 338 4.01 2.92 14.49
CA THR A 338 4.15 4.08 15.38
C THR A 338 3.02 4.20 16.42
N LYS A 339 1.76 4.02 15.99
CA LYS A 339 0.56 4.15 16.82
C LYS A 339 0.46 3.03 17.84
N TYR A 340 0.57 1.78 17.37
CA TYR A 340 0.36 0.59 18.19
C TYR A 340 1.64 0.07 18.86
N LYS A 341 2.80 0.71 18.60
CA LYS A 341 4.12 0.30 19.11
C LYS A 341 4.43 -1.16 18.78
N LEU A 342 4.07 -1.56 17.55
CA LEU A 342 4.41 -2.87 17.01
C LEU A 342 5.89 -2.91 16.65
N LYS A 343 6.50 -4.09 16.76
CA LYS A 343 7.86 -4.29 16.24
C LYS A 343 7.82 -4.55 14.74
N HIS A 344 6.83 -5.33 14.29
CA HIS A 344 6.69 -5.69 12.90
C HIS A 344 5.25 -5.55 12.41
N THR A 345 5.12 -5.19 11.15
CA THR A 345 3.88 -5.26 10.36
C THR A 345 4.20 -5.92 9.03
N PHE A 346 3.21 -6.50 8.36
CA PHE A 346 3.42 -7.09 7.04
C PHE A 346 2.46 -6.50 6.00
N GLN A 347 2.85 -6.59 4.73
CA GLN A 347 2.11 -6.01 3.62
C GLN A 347 2.00 -7.02 2.51
N VAL A 348 0.83 -7.07 1.86
CA VAL A 348 0.63 -7.90 0.67
C VAL A 348 0.14 -7.02 -0.47
N MET A 349 0.90 -7.01 -1.55
CA MET A 349 0.49 -6.41 -2.81
C MET A 349 0.04 -7.53 -3.74
N ALA A 350 -1.21 -7.48 -4.21
CA ALA A 350 -1.73 -8.41 -5.19
C ALA A 350 -1.97 -7.69 -6.53
N VAL A 351 -1.33 -8.16 -7.60
CA VAL A 351 -1.58 -7.70 -8.97
C VAL A 351 -2.07 -8.89 -9.81
N GLY A 352 -3.38 -8.94 -10.04
CA GLY A 352 -4.07 -10.16 -10.48
C GLY A 352 -3.87 -11.25 -9.43
N THR A 353 -3.38 -12.42 -9.85
CA THR A 353 -3.05 -13.52 -8.94
C THR A 353 -1.61 -13.53 -8.45
N ASN A 354 -0.80 -12.52 -8.77
CA ASN A 354 0.56 -12.41 -8.27
C ASN A 354 0.55 -11.67 -6.92
N LEU A 355 0.83 -12.39 -5.84
CA LEU A 355 0.99 -11.83 -4.50
C LEU A 355 2.46 -11.57 -4.24
N GLN A 356 2.77 -10.41 -3.66
CA GLN A 356 4.08 -10.07 -3.15
C GLN A 356 3.97 -9.76 -1.66
N PHE A 357 4.69 -10.54 -0.85
CA PHE A 357 4.72 -10.41 0.60
C PHE A 357 5.91 -9.58 1.03
N HIS A 358 5.64 -8.60 1.88
CA HIS A 358 6.65 -7.76 2.50
C HIS A 358 6.49 -7.82 4.01
N ILE A 359 7.60 -7.66 4.73
CA ILE A 359 7.58 -7.43 6.16
C ILE A 359 8.31 -6.13 6.46
N SER A 360 7.77 -5.39 7.42
CA SER A 360 8.30 -4.11 7.84
C SER A 360 8.75 -4.14 9.29
N GLU A 361 9.89 -3.53 9.57
CA GLU A 361 10.46 -3.32 10.90
C GLU A 361 10.89 -1.86 11.03
N LEU A 362 10.56 -1.22 12.17
CA LEU A 362 11.04 0.12 12.48
C LEU A 362 12.44 0.04 13.11
N LYS A 363 13.45 0.52 12.38
CA LYS A 363 14.83 0.65 12.87
C LYS A 363 15.11 2.12 13.14
N SER A 364 15.22 2.47 14.41
CA SER A 364 15.29 3.86 14.88
C SER A 364 14.06 4.66 14.44
N ASN A 365 14.18 5.45 13.37
CA ASN A 365 13.12 6.29 12.79
C ASN A 365 12.84 5.96 11.31
N VAL A 366 13.48 4.92 10.79
CA VAL A 366 13.31 4.41 9.42
C VAL A 366 12.50 3.13 9.46
N LEU A 367 11.38 3.12 8.74
CA LEU A 367 10.67 1.87 8.49
C LEU A 367 11.37 1.15 7.34
N THR A 368 11.99 0.02 7.63
CA THR A 368 12.50 -0.88 6.60
C THR A 368 11.41 -1.83 6.17
N MET A 369 11.17 -1.98 4.88
CA MET A 369 10.16 -2.85 4.27
C MET A 369 10.85 -3.79 3.28
N VAL A 370 11.02 -5.07 3.65
CA VAL A 370 11.74 -6.04 2.82
C VAL A 370 10.77 -7.00 2.14
N GLU A 371 10.96 -7.24 0.84
CA GLU A 371 10.24 -8.28 0.09
C GLU A 371 10.71 -9.66 0.58
N LEU A 372 9.79 -10.43 1.17
CA LEU A 372 10.03 -11.81 1.57
C LEU A 372 10.01 -12.72 0.35
N ASP A 373 8.86 -12.78 -0.31
CA ASP A 373 8.69 -13.58 -1.53
C ASP A 373 7.44 -13.20 -2.34
N HIS A 374 7.31 -13.78 -3.53
CA HIS A 374 6.13 -13.65 -4.38
C HIS A 374 5.61 -15.00 -4.89
N PHE A 375 4.29 -15.09 -5.04
CA PHE A 375 3.58 -16.29 -5.47
C PHE A 375 2.52 -15.94 -6.50
N ARG A 376 2.33 -16.83 -7.47
CA ARG A 376 1.22 -16.75 -8.41
C ARG A 376 0.17 -17.77 -8.02
N LEU A 377 -1.04 -17.32 -7.72
CA LEU A 377 -2.14 -18.23 -7.45
C LEU A 377 -2.67 -18.85 -8.74
N PRO A 378 -3.07 -20.13 -8.68
CA PRO A 378 -3.76 -20.79 -9.77
C PRO A 378 -5.13 -20.15 -9.99
N LEU A 379 -5.56 -20.08 -11.25
CA LEU A 379 -6.91 -19.65 -11.64
C LEU A 379 -7.86 -20.82 -11.95
N SER A 380 -7.32 -22.03 -12.04
CA SER A 380 -8.02 -23.28 -12.34
C SER A 380 -7.34 -24.50 -11.71
N MET A 381 -8.01 -25.64 -11.73
CA MET A 381 -7.47 -26.91 -11.22
C MET A 381 -6.22 -27.37 -11.99
N ASP A 382 -6.14 -27.10 -13.28
CA ASP A 382 -4.97 -27.44 -14.12
C ASP A 382 -3.70 -26.68 -13.73
N GLU A 383 -3.85 -25.50 -13.14
CA GLU A 383 -2.72 -24.67 -12.69
C GLU A 383 -2.27 -25.01 -11.26
N LEU A 384 -3.13 -25.62 -10.44
CA LEU A 384 -2.85 -25.91 -9.03
C LEU A 384 -1.58 -26.77 -8.80
N PRO A 385 -1.28 -27.82 -9.61
CA PRO A 385 -0.04 -28.58 -9.46
C PRO A 385 1.23 -27.72 -9.51
N GLN A 386 1.20 -26.59 -10.21
CA GLN A 386 2.35 -25.70 -10.36
C GLN A 386 2.65 -24.90 -9.08
N LEU A 387 1.66 -24.70 -8.21
CA LEU A 387 1.85 -24.02 -6.92
C LEU A 387 2.47 -24.94 -5.87
N ILE A 388 2.15 -26.25 -5.90
CA ILE A 388 2.50 -27.19 -4.83
C ILE A 388 4.01 -27.26 -4.54
N PRO A 389 4.91 -27.30 -5.54
CA PRO A 389 6.35 -27.26 -5.30
C PRO A 389 6.84 -26.02 -4.56
N TYR A 390 6.08 -24.91 -4.60
CA TYR A 390 6.42 -23.65 -3.93
C TYR A 390 5.87 -23.54 -2.51
N LEU A 391 5.18 -24.57 -1.98
CA LEU A 391 4.67 -24.54 -0.61
C LEU A 391 5.78 -24.41 0.44
N HIS A 392 7.00 -24.89 0.19
CA HIS A 392 8.13 -24.66 1.10
C HIS A 392 8.51 -23.17 1.23
N ARG A 393 8.44 -22.41 0.13
CA ARG A 393 8.66 -20.96 0.14
C ARG A 393 7.53 -20.24 0.84
N LEU A 394 6.28 -20.64 0.56
CA LEU A 394 5.12 -20.04 1.21
C LEU A 394 5.11 -20.33 2.72
N TYR A 395 5.52 -21.54 3.12
CA TYR A 395 5.77 -21.89 4.50
C TYR A 395 6.72 -20.89 5.15
N ASN A 396 7.87 -20.59 4.53
CA ASN A 396 8.85 -19.68 5.13
C ASN A 396 8.28 -18.27 5.30
N VAL A 397 7.51 -17.78 4.33
CA VAL A 397 6.83 -16.48 4.44
C VAL A 397 5.83 -16.47 5.59
N VAL A 398 4.95 -17.47 5.65
CA VAL A 398 3.89 -17.56 6.66
C VAL A 398 4.50 -17.73 8.05
N ALA A 399 5.49 -18.61 8.21
CA ALA A 399 6.19 -18.83 9.47
C ALA A 399 6.89 -17.55 9.98
N THR A 400 7.55 -16.80 9.09
CA THR A 400 8.16 -15.50 9.46
C THR A 400 7.10 -14.50 9.90
N ILE A 401 5.98 -14.37 9.17
CA ILE A 401 4.88 -13.47 9.56
C ILE A 401 4.31 -13.87 10.92
N TYR A 402 4.07 -15.16 11.17
CA TYR A 402 3.59 -15.63 12.48
C TYR A 402 4.57 -15.31 13.62
N SER A 403 5.86 -15.58 13.40
CA SER A 403 6.91 -15.32 14.40
C SER A 403 7.04 -13.83 14.71
N CYS A 404 7.03 -12.98 13.67
CA CYS A 404 7.31 -11.56 13.80
C CYS A 404 6.09 -10.71 14.15
N CYS A 405 4.91 -11.03 13.61
CA CYS A 405 3.72 -10.18 13.66
C CYS A 405 2.64 -10.68 14.62
N TYR A 406 2.46 -11.99 14.79
CA TYR A 406 1.43 -12.53 15.71
C TYR A 406 1.97 -12.71 17.13
N LYS A 407 3.23 -13.14 17.28
CA LYS A 407 3.86 -13.38 18.59
C LYS A 407 4.53 -12.14 19.19
N GLN A 408 4.36 -10.97 18.58
CA GLN A 408 5.00 -9.75 19.09
C GLN A 408 4.35 -9.31 20.41
N LYS A 409 5.16 -9.13 21.45
CA LYS A 409 4.73 -8.46 22.68
C LYS A 409 4.52 -6.99 22.35
N LYS A 410 3.35 -6.42 22.69
CA LYS A 410 3.20 -4.95 22.78
C LYS A 410 4.38 -4.46 23.64
N LEU A 411 5.15 -3.49 23.15
CA LEU A 411 6.34 -2.94 23.85
C LEU A 411 6.02 -2.29 25.23
N ASN A 412 4.77 -2.40 25.72
CA ASN A 412 4.25 -1.77 26.92
C ASN A 412 4.42 -2.58 28.23
N GLY A 413 5.11 -3.73 28.22
CA GLY A 413 5.32 -4.55 29.42
C GLY A 413 6.51 -4.16 30.30
N ILE A 414 7.51 -3.44 29.77
CA ILE A 414 8.80 -3.26 30.47
C ILE A 414 8.92 -1.88 31.15
N CYS A 415 8.21 -0.85 30.68
CA CYS A 415 8.28 0.47 31.31
C CYS A 415 7.39 0.64 32.55
N ARG A 416 6.42 -0.24 32.83
CA ARG A 416 5.59 -0.13 34.05
C ARG A 416 6.21 -0.79 35.28
N LEU A 417 7.11 -1.76 35.12
CA LEU A 417 7.82 -2.38 36.25
C LEU A 417 9.03 -1.56 36.73
N ALA A 418 9.66 -0.77 35.84
CA ALA A 418 10.79 0.07 36.22
C ALA A 418 10.42 1.31 37.05
N VAL A 419 9.17 1.79 36.97
CA VAL A 419 8.71 2.96 37.76
C VAL A 419 8.19 2.55 39.15
N LEU A 420 7.89 1.27 39.37
CA LEU A 420 7.45 0.76 40.68
C LEU A 420 8.61 0.25 41.56
N TRP A 421 9.85 0.24 41.05
CA TRP A 421 11.06 -0.14 41.82
C TRP A 421 11.96 1.04 42.19
N SER A 422 11.57 2.28 41.88
CA SER A 422 12.28 3.51 42.28
C SER A 422 11.53 4.37 43.31
N LEU A 423 10.46 3.83 43.91
CA LEU A 423 9.68 4.46 45.00
C LEU A 423 9.35 3.43 46.10
N GLY A 424 10.38 2.73 46.58
CA GLY A 424 10.32 1.85 47.75
C GLY A 424 11.53 2.06 48.63
#